data_AF-A0A1S2LR75-F1
#
_entry.id   AF-A0A1S2LR75-F1
#
_cell.length_a   1.000
_cell.length_b   1.000
_cell.length_c   1.000
_cell.angle_alpha   90.00
_cell.angle_beta   90.00
_cell.angle_gamma   90.00
#
_symmetry.space_group_name_H-M   'P 1'
#
loop_
_entity.id
_entity.type
_entity.pdbx_description
1 polymer ?
#
loop_
_entity_poly.entity_id
_entity_poly.type
_entity_poly.pdbx_seq_one_letter_code
_entity_poly.pdbx_strand_id
1 'polypeptide(L)' 'MSRQERKNMVNFIEKMNGVESSQLKNMTDQEVEHIYNSIYSQLEHQE' A
#
# COMPACT_ATOMS: atom_id res chain seq x y z
N MET A 1 -5.64 10.42 -6.08
CA MET A 1 -6.24 9.25 -5.43
C MET A 1 -7.46 9.68 -4.62
N SER A 2 -8.57 8.95 -4.70
CA SER A 2 -9.73 9.17 -3.81
C SER A 2 -9.49 8.63 -2.41
N ARG A 3 -10.27 9.09 -1.42
CA ARG A 3 -10.20 8.58 -0.04
C ARG A 3 -10.44 7.06 0.03
N GLN A 4 -11.32 6.55 -0.83
CA GLN A 4 -11.63 5.12 -0.88
C GLN A 4 -10.48 4.32 -1.50
N GLU A 5 -9.90 4.79 -2.59
CA GLU A 5 -8.71 4.17 -3.19
C GLU A 5 -7.55 4.12 -2.20
N ARG A 6 -7.29 5.23 -1.48
CA ARG A 6 -6.25 5.28 -0.44
C ARG A 6 -6.50 4.24 0.66
N LYS A 7 -7.74 4.14 1.14
CA LYS A 7 -8.12 3.16 2.17
C LYS A 7 -7.88 1.73 1.67
N ASN A 8 -8.21 1.45 0.41
CA ASN A 8 -8.00 0.14 -0.18
C ASN A 8 -6.50 -0.21 -0.27
N MET A 9 -5.66 0.73 -0.72
CA MET A 9 -4.21 0.55 -0.80
C MET A 9 -3.58 0.34 0.58
N VAL A 10 -3.93 1.16 1.57
CA VAL A 10 -3.42 1.03 2.95
C VAL A 10 -3.78 -0.33 3.54
N ASN A 11 -5.04 -0.77 3.39
CA ASN A 11 -5.47 -2.08 3.86
C ASN A 11 -4.73 -3.24 3.16
N PHE A 12 -4.39 -3.09 1.88
CA PHE A 12 -3.62 -4.08 1.14
C PHE A 12 -2.18 -4.17 1.68
N ILE A 13 -1.52 -3.02 1.83
CA ILE A 13 -0.14 -2.95 2.33
C ILE A 13 -0.04 -3.55 3.74
N GLU A 14 -1.01 -3.24 4.61
CA GLU A 14 -1.08 -3.78 5.98
C GLU A 14 -1.17 -5.32 6.00
N LYS A 15 -1.96 -5.90 5.09
CA LYS A 15 -2.09 -7.36 4.97
C LYS A 15 -0.87 -8.04 4.40
N MET A 16 -0.20 -7.42 3.43
CA MET A 16 0.91 -8.05 2.70
C MET A 16 2.26 -7.90 3.40
N ASN A 17 2.49 -6.77 4.07
CA ASN A 17 3.82 -6.40 4.58
C ASN A 17 3.88 -6.38 6.11
N GLY A 18 2.76 -6.60 6.81
CA GLY A 18 2.69 -6.53 8.28
C GLY A 18 2.99 -5.13 8.85
N VAL A 19 3.01 -4.11 7.99
CA VAL A 19 3.21 -2.71 8.36
C VAL A 19 1.90 -2.19 8.95
N GLU A 20 1.95 -1.62 10.15
CA GLU A 20 0.75 -1.03 10.75
C GLU A 20 0.25 0.15 9.90
N SER A 21 -1.07 0.20 9.69
CA SER A 21 -1.75 1.34 9.05
C SER A 21 -1.45 2.70 9.72
N SER A 22 -1.03 2.70 10.99
CA SER A 22 -0.56 3.87 11.73
C SER A 22 0.67 4.52 11.08
N GLN A 23 1.59 3.73 10.52
CA GLN A 23 2.81 4.19 9.85
C GLN A 23 2.50 4.78 8.47
N LEU A 24 1.46 4.26 7.80
CA LEU A 24 1.01 4.71 6.48
C LEU A 24 0.16 6.00 6.53
N LYS A 25 -0.34 6.39 7.72
CA LYS A 25 -1.14 7.62 7.89
C LYS A 25 -0.36 8.90 7.62
N ASN A 26 0.93 8.92 7.94
CA ASN A 26 1.77 10.11 7.79
C ASN A 26 2.39 10.25 6.39
N MET A 27 2.18 9.25 5.52
CA MET A 27 2.72 9.23 4.17
C MET A 27 1.81 9.96 3.18
N THR A 28 2.40 10.57 2.16
CA THR A 28 1.65 11.16 1.05
C THR A 28 0.94 10.09 0.22
N ASP A 29 -0.01 10.53 -0.61
CA ASP A 29 -0.69 9.64 -1.57
C ASP A 29 0.31 8.92 -2.50
N GLN A 30 1.35 9.61 -2.94
CA GLN A 30 2.38 9.08 -3.84
C GLN A 30 3.25 8.03 -3.17
N GLU A 31 3.60 8.23 -1.90
CA GLU A 31 4.37 7.24 -1.13
C GLU A 31 3.58 5.95 -0.89
N VAL A 32 2.29 6.06 -0.56
CA VAL A 32 1.40 4.90 -0.41
C VAL A 32 1.28 4.15 -1.74
N GLU A 33 1.10 4.87 -2.85
CA GLU A 33 1.02 4.29 -4.19
C GLU A 33 2.33 3.58 -4.58
N HIS A 34 3.48 4.18 -4.27
CA HIS A 34 4.78 3.58 -4.55
C HIS A 34 4.99 2.26 -3.80
N ILE A 35 4.63 2.21 -2.50
CA ILE A 35 4.71 0.98 -1.70
C ILE A 35 3.76 -0.08 -2.25
N TYR A 36 2.51 0.31 -2.55
CA TYR A 36 1.52 -0.58 -3.13
C TYR A 36 2.04 -1.22 -4.43
N ASN A 37 2.55 -0.42 -5.36
CA ASN A 37 3.07 -0.89 -6.64
C ASN A 37 4.29 -1.80 -6.47
N SER A 38 5.18 -1.49 -5.52
CA SER A 38 6.35 -2.32 -5.22
C SER A 38 5.93 -3.72 -4.73
N ILE A 39 4.99 -3.80 -3.79
CA ILE A 39 4.46 -5.07 -3.29
C ILE A 39 3.73 -5.82 -4.40
N TYR A 40 2.88 -5.13 -5.17
CA TYR A 40 2.14 -5.75 -6.28
C TYR A 40 3.08 -6.34 -7.32
N SER A 41 4.11 -5.60 -7.72
CA SER A 41 5.14 -6.09 -8.67
C SER A 41 5.86 -7.31 -8.11
N GLN A 42 6.19 -7.35 -6.82
CA GLN A 42 6.84 -8.52 -6.21
C GLN A 42 5.95 -9.77 -6.28
N LEU A 43 4.65 -9.62 -6.06
CA LEU A 43 3.68 -10.72 -6.15
C LEU A 43 3.49 -11.20 -7.60
N GLU A 44 3.37 -10.26 -8.54
CA GLU A 44 3.23 -10.59 -9.97
C GLU A 44 4.44 -11.38 -10.50
N HIS A 45 5.64 -11.11 -9.99
CA HIS A 45 6.86 -11.84 -10.38
C HIS A 45 7.08 -13.15 -9.60
N GLN A 46 6.23 -13.46 -8.62
CA GLN A 46 6.25 -14.73 -7.86
C GLN A 46 5.28 -15.78 -8.43
N GLU A 47 4.39 -15.41 -9.36
CA GLU A 47 3.50 -16.31 -10.11
C GLU A 47 4.09 -16.72 -11.48
#